data_AF-A0AAD0T4T0-F1
#
_entry.id   AF-A0AAD0T4T0-F1
#
_cell.length_a   1.000
_cell.length_b   1.000
_cell.length_c   1.000
_cell.angle_alpha   90.00
_cell.angle_beta   90.00
_cell.angle_gamma   90.00
#
_symmetry.space_group_name_H-M   'P 1'
#
loop_
_entity.id
_entity.type
_entity.pdbx_description
1 polymer ?
#
loop_
_entity_poly.entity_id
_entity_poly.type
_entity_poly.pdbx_seq_one_letter_code
_entity_poly.pdbx_strand_id
1 'polypeptide(L)'
;MASIKNPLYVVTNEGKDVEGVANYIELVIKKLGLEPYLDLLESMIAMITNQVGNYGFFIALQNLVDHIAEQIEKMLEFASRII
;
A
#
# COMPACT_ATOMS: atom_id res chain seq x y z
N MET A 1 -7.26 -29.22 -2.00
CA MET A 1 -6.39 -28.76 -3.10
C MET A 1 -6.20 -27.26 -2.93
N ALA A 2 -5.08 -26.84 -2.33
CA ALA A 2 -4.76 -25.42 -2.17
C ALA A 2 -4.04 -24.95 -3.43
N SER A 3 -4.64 -24.00 -4.13
CA SER A 3 -4.04 -23.30 -5.26
C SER A 3 -2.66 -22.75 -4.86
N ILE A 4 -1.60 -23.25 -5.50
CA ILE A 4 -0.26 -22.70 -5.37
C ILE A 4 -0.29 -21.34 -6.08
N LYS A 5 -0.67 -20.30 -5.33
CA LYS A 5 -0.56 -18.92 -5.78
C LYS A 5 0.93 -18.63 -5.82
N ASN A 6 1.49 -18.45 -7.02
CA ASN A 6 2.92 -18.21 -7.22
C ASN A 6 3.42 -17.16 -6.20
N PRO A 7 4.30 -17.53 -5.26
CA PRO A 7 4.76 -16.59 -4.24
C PRO A 7 5.51 -15.46 -4.95
N LEU A 8 5.13 -14.23 -4.62
CA LEU A 8 5.83 -13.05 -5.11
C LEU A 8 7.13 -12.93 -4.32
N TYR A 9 8.21 -12.53 -4.99
CA TYR A 9 9.50 -12.32 -4.33
C TYR A 9 9.95 -10.89 -4.55
N VAL A 10 10.55 -10.30 -3.52
CA VAL A 10 11.16 -8.97 -3.56
C VAL A 10 12.59 -9.08 -3.05
N VAL A 11 13.47 -8.32 -3.70
CA VAL A 11 14.88 -8.22 -3.27
C VAL A 11 15.03 -6.95 -2.44
N THR A 12 15.35 -7.11 -1.16
CA THR A 12 15.51 -6.04 -0.17
C THR A 12 17.00 -5.82 0.13
N ASN A 13 17.34 -4.75 0.87
CA ASN A 13 18.72 -4.46 1.32
C ASN A 13 19.78 -4.43 0.21
N GLU A 14 19.55 -3.64 -0.85
CA GLU A 14 20.51 -3.44 -1.96
C GLU A 14 20.91 -4.73 -2.69
N GLY A 15 20.02 -5.73 -2.75
CA GLY A 15 20.32 -6.96 -3.47
C GLY A 15 20.75 -8.13 -2.59
N LYS A 16 20.78 -7.97 -1.26
CA LYS A 16 21.34 -8.97 -0.34
C LYS A 16 20.31 -9.99 0.12
N ASP A 17 19.05 -9.58 0.26
CA ASP A 17 18.02 -10.42 0.87
C ASP A 17 16.87 -10.65 -0.13
N VAL A 18 16.40 -11.89 -0.22
CA VAL A 18 15.23 -12.27 -1.03
C VAL A 18 14.13 -12.71 -0.09
N GLU A 19 13.03 -11.98 -0.13
CA GLU A 19 11.89 -12.21 0.75
C GLU A 19 10.65 -12.60 -0.07
N GLY A 20 9.96 -13.64 0.37
CA GLY A 20 8.65 -13.99 -0.15
C GLY A 20 7.58 -13.05 0.42
N VAL A 21 6.69 -12.55 -0.44
CA VAL A 21 5.59 -11.65 -0.06
C VAL A 21 4.25 -12.24 -0.48
N ALA A 22 3.22 -11.96 0.31
CA ALA A 22 1.90 -12.55 0.15
C ALA A 22 1.07 -11.89 -0.98
N ASN A 23 1.36 -10.62 -1.29
CA ASN A 23 0.62 -9.85 -2.29
C ASN A 23 1.45 -8.71 -2.91
N TYR A 24 0.93 -8.10 -3.98
CA TYR A 24 1.61 -7.03 -4.72
C TYR A 24 1.81 -5.74 -3.92
N ILE A 25 0.95 -5.46 -2.94
CA ILE A 25 1.08 -4.27 -2.09
C ILE A 25 2.30 -4.43 -1.18
N GLU A 26 2.43 -5.58 -0.52
CA GLU A 26 3.59 -5.92 0.30
C GLU A 26 4.88 -5.90 -0.53
N LEU A 27 4.83 -6.39 -1.77
CA LEU A 27 5.95 -6.29 -2.71
C LEU A 27 6.39 -4.84 -2.94
N VAL A 28 5.45 -3.93 -3.21
CA VAL A 28 5.74 -2.51 -3.46
C VAL A 28 6.29 -1.83 -2.20
N ILE A 29 5.68 -2.09 -1.04
CA ILE A 29 6.11 -1.55 0.25
C ILE A 29 7.57 -1.93 0.52
N LYS A 30 7.91 -3.22 0.40
CA LYS A 30 9.27 -3.71 0.65
C LYS A 30 10.26 -3.23 -0.39
N LYS A 31 9.88 -3.25 -1.66
CA LYS A 31 10.74 -2.82 -2.78
C LYS A 31 11.12 -1.34 -2.67
N LEU A 32 10.20 -0.51 -2.21
CA LEU A 32 10.41 0.93 -2.05
C LEU A 32 10.92 1.32 -0.66
N GLY A 33 11.16 0.35 0.24
CA GLY A 33 11.62 0.61 1.60
C GLY A 33 10.62 1.45 2.41
N LEU A 34 9.32 1.25 2.18
CA LEU A 34 8.27 2.06 2.78
C LEU A 34 7.86 1.60 4.19
N GLU A 35 8.38 0.46 4.66
CA GLU A 35 8.12 -0.09 5.99
C GLU A 35 8.25 0.94 7.13
N PRO A 36 9.35 1.70 7.29
CA PRO A 36 9.46 2.69 8.36
C PRO A 36 8.47 3.87 8.24
N TYR A 37 7.89 4.07 7.04
CA TYR A 37 6.91 5.11 6.80
C TYR A 37 5.48 4.63 7.08
N LEU A 38 5.26 3.32 7.24
CA LEU A 38 3.94 2.78 7.58
C LEU A 38 3.50 3.23 8.98
N ASP A 39 4.40 3.20 9.96
CA ASP A 39 4.12 3.67 11.33
C ASP A 39 3.75 5.17 11.36
N LEU A 40 4.42 5.96 10.51
CA LEU A 40 4.14 7.37 10.33
C LEU A 40 2.79 7.58 9.65
N LEU A 41 2.48 6.80 8.61
CA LEU A 41 1.17 6.80 7.95
C LEU A 41 0.04 6.43 8.92
N GLU A 42 0.22 5.40 9.76
CA GLU A 42 -0.74 5.00 10.78
C GLU A 42 -0.99 6.14 11.78
N SER A 43 0.08 6.78 12.25
CA SER A 43 0.00 7.94 13.14
C SER A 43 -0.73 9.13 12.51
N MET A 44 -0.48 9.40 11.22
CA MET A 44 -1.17 10.46 10.47
C MET A 44 -2.65 10.14 10.27
N ILE A 45 -2.99 8.90 9.91
CA ILE A 45 -4.38 8.47 9.76
C ILE A 45 -5.11 8.57 11.10
N ALA A 46 -4.49 8.12 12.20
CA ALA A 46 -5.04 8.24 13.55
C ALA A 46 -5.27 9.71 13.94
N MET A 47 -4.33 10.61 13.63
CA MET A 47 -4.50 12.05 13.88
C MET A 47 -5.69 12.63 13.10
N ILE A 48 -5.79 12.30 11.81
CA ILE A 48 -6.86 12.81 10.94
C ILE A 48 -8.21 12.26 11.39
N THR A 49 -8.31 10.95 11.66
CA THR A 49 -9.54 10.29 12.13
C THR A 49 -9.99 10.78 13.49
N ASN A 50 -9.07 11.07 14.41
CA ASN A 50 -9.41 11.68 15.71
C ASN A 50 -9.94 13.11 15.57
N GLN A 51 -9.67 13.80 14.46
CA GLN A 51 -10.23 15.11 14.15
C GLN A 51 -11.57 15.04 13.39
N VAL A 52 -12.01 13.85 12.96
CA VAL A 52 -13.31 13.63 12.31
C VAL A 52 -14.42 13.71 13.37
N GLY A 53 -14.78 14.92 13.78
CA GLY A 53 -15.90 15.16 14.70
C GLY A 53 -17.27 15.26 14.02
N ASN A 54 -17.33 15.25 12.68
CA ASN A 54 -18.55 15.48 11.92
C ASN A 54 -18.64 14.57 10.69
N TYR A 55 -19.83 14.06 10.41
CA TYR A 55 -20.16 13.20 9.27
C TYR A 55 -19.79 13.84 7.92
N GLY A 56 -19.95 15.15 7.77
CA GLY A 56 -19.55 15.85 6.54
C GLY A 56 -18.05 15.77 6.25
N PHE A 57 -17.21 15.79 7.30
CA PHE A 57 -15.77 15.66 7.17
C PHE A 57 -15.36 14.21 6.90
N PHE A 58 -16.09 13.24 7.45
CA PHE A 58 -15.92 11.83 7.12
C PHE A 58 -16.12 11.55 5.63
N ILE A 59 -17.19 12.09 5.03
CA ILE A 59 -17.45 11.95 3.58
C ILE A 59 -16.34 12.59 2.74
N ALA A 60 -15.82 13.75 3.15
CA ALA A 60 -14.69 14.39 2.46
C ALA A 60 -13.41 13.54 2.54
N LEU A 61 -13.13 12.94 3.70
CA LEU A 61 -12.01 12.02 3.88
C LEU A 61 -12.17 10.76 3.02
N GLN A 62 -13.38 10.19 3.00
CA GLN A 62 -13.70 9.02 2.19
C GLN A 62 -13.43 9.30 0.71
N ASN A 63 -13.93 10.42 0.19
CA ASN A 63 -13.69 10.83 -1.20
C ASN A 63 -12.19 11.02 -1.50
N LEU A 64 -11.41 11.53 -0.54
CA LEU A 64 -9.96 11.67 -0.68
C LEU A 64 -9.27 10.29 -0.77
N VAL A 65 -9.65 9.36 0.11
CA VAL A 65 -9.12 7.99 0.12
C VAL A 65 -9.49 7.27 -1.17
N ASP A 66 -10.74 7.36 -1.62
CA ASP A 66 -11.22 6.77 -2.87
C ASP A 66 -10.43 7.31 -4.06
N HIS A 67 -10.16 8.63 -4.10
CA HIS A 67 -9.35 9.22 -5.16
C HIS A 67 -7.90 8.72 -5.14
N ILE A 68 -7.28 8.57 -3.97
CA ILE A 68 -5.93 8.02 -3.84
C ILE A 68 -5.91 6.56 -4.29
N ALA A 69 -6.90 5.76 -3.91
CA ALA A 69 -7.03 4.37 -4.30
C ALA A 69 -7.12 4.21 -5.83
N GLU A 70 -7.95 5.01 -6.51
CA GLU A 70 -8.05 5.00 -7.97
C GLU A 70 -6.71 5.33 -8.65
N GLN A 71 -5.93 6.26 -8.11
CA GLN A 71 -4.61 6.59 -8.66
C GLN A 71 -3.62 5.44 -8.47
N ILE A 72 -3.66 4.77 -7.32
CA ILE A 72 -2.84 3.59 -7.04
C ILE A 72 -3.22 2.45 -7.99
N GLU A 73 -4.51 2.19 -8.21
CA GLU A 73 -4.97 1.17 -9.15
C GLU A 73 -4.46 1.44 -10.57
N LYS A 74 -4.57 2.69 -11.06
CA LYS A 74 -4.04 3.08 -12.38
C LYS A 74 -2.52 2.87 -12.47
N MET A 75 -1.78 3.20 -11.42
CA MET A 75 -0.33 2.98 -11.35
C MET A 75 0.02 1.49 -11.33
N LEU A 76 -0.74 0.66 -10.62
CA LEU A 76 -0.56 -0.80 -10.59
C LEU A 76 -0.91 -1.44 -11.94
N GLU A 77 -1.97 -0.99 -12.61
CA GLU A 77 -2.30 -1.42 -13.98
C GLU A 77 -1.19 -1.04 -14.97
N PHE A 78 -0.64 0.17 -14.86
CA PHE A 78 0.47 0.60 -15.69
C PHE A 78 1.74 -0.23 -15.43
N ALA A 79 2.08 -0.45 -14.16
CA ALA A 79 3.23 -1.26 -13.78
C ALA A 79 3.11 -2.71 -14.26
N SER A 80 1.91 -3.31 -14.16
CA SER A 80 1.66 -4.69 -14.66
C SER A 80 1.68 -4.82 -16.19
N ARG A 81 1.58 -3.72 -16.94
CA ARG A 81 1.76 -3.71 -18.40
C ARG A 81 3.23 -3.59 -18.83
N ILE A 82 4.10 -3.11 -17.94
CA ILE A 82 5.52 -2.85 -18.22
C ILE A 82 6.42 -3.99 -17.74
N ILE A 83 5.99 -4.73 -16.73
CA ILE A 83 6.64 -5.93 -16.19
C ILE A 83 6.04 -7.17 -16.85
#